data_AF-A0A5J9SL37-F1
#
_entry.id   AF-A0A5J9SL37-F1
#
_cell.length_a   1.000
_cell.length_b   1.000
_cell.length_c   1.000
_cell.angle_alpha   90.00
_cell.angle_beta   90.00
_cell.angle_gamma   90.00
#
_symmetry.space_group_name_H-M   'P 1'
#
loop_
_entity.id
_entity.type
_entity.pdbx_description
1 polymer ?
#
loop_
_entity_poly.entity_id
_entity_poly.type
_entity_poly.pdbx_seq_one_letter_code
_entity_poly.pdbx_strand_id
1 'polypeptide(L)'
;ISSLYRVNKTLEKYHDCCYNAQGSNTPFGGESQSWYQEMSRLKAKFESLQRSQRHMLGEDLGPLSIKELQQLEKQLEYALSQARQRKTQIMMEQVDELRRKERQLGELNKQLKNKVAFLEAEGCSSYKAAQTSWTPDATVSVVNDRALSVPNAHPKAAMDCEPTLQIGCQQFAAPEAAAMPRSGTDGGGNNNFMLGWSL
;
A
#
# COMPACT_ATOMS: atom_id res chain seq x y z
N ILE A 1 15.19 8.89 69.99
CA ILE A 1 15.10 7.41 70.15
C ILE A 1 13.87 6.83 69.44
N SER A 2 12.63 7.29 69.69
CA SER A 2 11.41 6.76 69.04
C SER A 2 11.31 6.92 67.51
N SER A 3 11.87 7.99 66.92
CA SER A 3 11.89 8.18 65.46
C SER A 3 12.80 7.16 64.77
N LEU A 4 13.99 6.94 65.31
CA LEU A 4 14.94 5.94 64.81
C LEU A 4 14.38 4.52 64.91
N TYR A 5 13.65 4.21 65.98
CA TYR A 5 12.94 2.92 66.11
C TYR A 5 11.87 2.74 65.03
N ARG A 6 11.11 3.79 64.69
CA ARG A 6 10.10 3.73 63.62
C ARG A 6 10.75 3.52 62.25
N VAL A 7 11.83 4.24 61.95
CA VAL A 7 12.57 4.10 60.69
C VAL A 7 13.20 2.71 60.59
N ASN A 8 13.86 2.22 61.64
CA ASN A 8 14.40 0.87 61.66
C ASN A 8 13.32 -0.19 61.51
N LYS A 9 12.16 -0.02 62.16
CA LYS A 9 11.04 -0.95 62.02
C LYS A 9 10.43 -0.94 60.62
N THR A 10 10.43 0.20 59.93
CA THR A 10 10.02 0.28 58.53
C THR A 10 11.06 -0.33 57.60
N LEU A 11 12.36 -0.12 57.87
CA LEU A 11 13.46 -0.75 57.13
C LEU A 11 13.46 -2.27 57.29
N GLU A 12 13.24 -2.77 58.49
CA GLU A 12 13.19 -4.20 58.82
C GLU A 12 12.00 -4.87 58.11
N LYS A 13 10.83 -4.23 58.10
CA LYS A 13 9.68 -4.68 57.29
C LYS A 13 9.95 -4.65 55.79
N TYR A 14 10.67 -3.64 55.29
CA TYR A 14 11.04 -3.56 53.89
C TYR A 14 12.04 -4.66 53.53
N HIS A 15 13.01 -4.92 54.41
CA HIS A 15 13.98 -6.00 54.28
C HIS A 15 13.29 -7.36 54.26
N ASP A 16 12.35 -7.61 55.17
CA ASP A 16 11.56 -8.85 55.20
C ASP A 16 10.68 -9.00 53.94
N CYS A 17 10.01 -7.94 53.48
CA CYS A 17 9.22 -8.00 52.24
C CYS A 17 10.07 -8.22 50.98
N CYS A 18 11.30 -7.70 50.94
CA CYS A 18 12.17 -7.81 49.75
C CYS A 18 12.99 -9.10 49.72
N TYR A 19 13.41 -9.62 50.87
CA TYR A 19 14.27 -10.81 50.96
C TYR A 19 13.53 -12.07 51.43
N ASN A 20 12.57 -12.00 52.37
CA ASN A 20 11.81 -13.18 52.82
C ASN A 20 10.63 -13.54 51.90
N ALA A 21 10.27 -12.69 50.93
CA ALA A 21 9.38 -13.07 49.82
C ALA A 21 9.94 -14.21 48.96
N GLN A 22 11.25 -14.51 49.05
CA GLN A 22 11.86 -15.68 48.41
C GLN A 22 11.71 -16.97 49.23
N GLY A 23 11.36 -16.89 50.52
CA GLY A 23 11.33 -18.03 51.45
C GLY A 23 9.95 -18.42 52.00
N SER A 24 8.94 -17.56 51.91
CA SER A 24 7.57 -17.90 52.35
C SER A 24 6.53 -17.51 51.31
N ASN A 25 5.64 -18.46 51.00
CA ASN A 25 4.53 -18.37 50.07
C ASN A 25 3.63 -17.13 50.31
N THR A 26 4.04 -15.96 49.83
CA THR A 26 3.24 -14.74 49.81
C THR A 26 2.97 -14.36 48.34
N PRO A 27 1.70 -14.11 47.94
CA PRO A 27 1.34 -13.93 46.52
C PRO A 27 1.97 -12.71 45.83
N PHE A 28 2.48 -11.73 46.58
CA PHE A 28 2.90 -10.42 46.06
C PHE A 28 4.31 -10.39 45.45
N GLY A 29 5.21 -11.29 45.85
CA GLY A 29 6.49 -11.47 45.16
C GLY A 29 6.35 -12.19 43.83
N GLY A 30 5.34 -13.08 43.74
CA GLY A 30 5.08 -13.90 42.55
C GLY A 30 4.54 -13.11 41.36
N GLU A 31 3.75 -12.06 41.57
CA GLU A 31 3.17 -11.26 40.48
C GLU A 31 4.21 -10.41 39.74
N SER A 32 5.15 -9.78 40.46
CA SER A 32 6.24 -9.04 39.83
C SER A 32 7.20 -10.00 39.10
N GLN A 33 7.58 -11.11 39.73
CA GLN A 33 8.41 -12.14 39.11
C GLN A 33 7.74 -12.78 37.88
N SER A 34 6.42 -13.03 37.95
CA SER A 34 5.58 -13.51 36.85
C SER A 34 5.57 -12.51 35.70
N TRP A 35 5.43 -11.21 35.99
CA TRP A 35 5.49 -10.16 34.97
C TRP A 35 6.85 -10.10 34.26
N TYR A 36 7.96 -10.18 35.00
CA TYR A 36 9.29 -10.27 34.40
C TYR A 36 9.47 -11.53 33.54
N GLN A 37 8.92 -12.66 33.98
CA GLN A 37 8.97 -13.91 33.24
C GLN A 37 8.15 -13.82 31.93
N GLU A 38 6.94 -13.27 31.98
CA GLU A 38 6.11 -13.04 30.80
C GLU A 38 6.74 -12.04 29.84
N MET A 39 7.35 -10.96 30.35
CA MET A 39 8.08 -10.01 29.51
C MET A 39 9.27 -10.68 28.82
N SER A 40 10.03 -11.51 29.54
CA SER A 40 11.17 -12.25 28.97
C SER A 40 10.71 -13.24 27.90
N ARG A 41 9.60 -13.93 28.14
CA ARG A 41 8.97 -14.85 27.18
C ARG A 41 8.47 -14.11 25.94
N LEU A 42 7.85 -12.94 26.11
CA LEU A 42 7.40 -12.12 24.99
C LEU A 42 8.58 -11.60 24.17
N LYS A 43 9.64 -11.12 24.83
CA LYS A 43 10.87 -10.66 24.18
C LYS A 43 11.51 -11.78 23.35
N ALA A 44 11.62 -12.99 23.90
CA ALA A 44 12.16 -14.14 23.17
C ALA A 44 11.33 -14.48 21.93
N LYS A 45 9.99 -14.40 22.02
CA LYS A 45 9.10 -14.59 20.85
C LYS A 45 9.31 -13.51 19.79
N PHE A 46 9.42 -12.25 20.21
CA PHE A 46 9.67 -11.13 19.31
C PHE A 46 11.00 -11.30 18.57
N GLU A 47 12.09 -11.59 19.28
CA GLU A 47 13.40 -11.79 18.68
C GLU A 47 13.43 -13.00 17.73
N SER A 48 12.70 -14.07 18.07
CA SER A 48 12.53 -15.22 17.18
C SER A 48 11.80 -14.85 15.89
N LEU A 49 10.69 -14.09 16.01
CA LEU A 49 9.92 -13.63 14.87
C LEU A 49 10.72 -12.69 13.97
N GLN A 50 11.43 -11.72 14.56
CA GLN A 50 12.28 -10.79 13.83
C GLN A 50 13.42 -11.52 13.10
N ARG A 51 14.01 -12.54 13.73
CA ARG A 51 15.02 -13.38 13.08
C ARG A 51 14.42 -14.15 11.90
N SER A 52 13.24 -14.73 12.06
CA SER A 52 12.52 -15.40 10.97
C SER A 52 12.21 -14.45 9.80
N GLN A 53 11.80 -13.21 10.09
CA GLN A 53 11.58 -12.17 9.08
C GLN A 53 12.85 -11.89 8.28
N ARG A 54 13.99 -11.69 8.97
CA ARG A 54 15.30 -11.49 8.30
C ARG A 54 15.64 -12.65 7.37
N HIS A 55 15.47 -13.89 7.83
CA HIS A 55 15.67 -15.06 6.96
C HIS A 55 14.76 -15.04 5.72
N MET A 56 13.46 -14.72 5.88
CA MET A 56 12.53 -14.60 4.74
C MET A 56 12.92 -13.47 3.76
N LEU A 57 13.63 -12.44 4.23
CA LEU A 57 14.19 -11.36 3.41
C LEU A 57 15.55 -11.72 2.81
N GLY A 58 16.10 -12.91 3.10
CA GLY A 58 17.40 -13.35 2.63
C GLY A 58 18.58 -12.85 3.47
N GLU A 59 18.32 -12.30 4.65
CA GLU A 59 19.32 -11.81 5.59
C GLU A 59 19.69 -12.88 6.63
N ASP A 60 20.89 -12.79 7.21
CA ASP A 60 21.38 -13.66 8.29
C ASP A 60 21.21 -15.16 8.05
N LEU A 61 21.44 -15.62 6.81
CA LEU A 61 21.26 -17.03 6.42
C LEU A 61 22.40 -17.95 6.89
N GLY A 62 23.55 -17.39 7.29
CA GLY A 62 24.75 -18.16 7.68
C GLY A 62 24.54 -19.24 8.75
N PRO A 63 23.70 -19.05 9.78
CA PRO A 63 23.40 -20.07 10.78
C PRO A 63 22.47 -21.20 10.31
N LEU A 64 21.83 -21.10 9.14
CA LEU A 64 20.91 -22.12 8.65
C LEU A 64 21.68 -23.27 8.00
N SER A 65 21.21 -24.49 8.25
CA SER A 65 21.64 -25.67 7.51
C SER A 65 21.06 -25.69 6.08
N ILE A 66 21.66 -26.49 5.21
CA ILE A 66 21.18 -26.67 3.82
C ILE A 66 19.71 -27.10 3.77
N LYS A 67 19.28 -27.98 4.69
CA LYS A 67 17.89 -28.45 4.76
C LYS A 67 16.93 -27.33 5.14
N GLU A 68 17.32 -26.49 6.10
CA GLU A 68 16.52 -25.34 6.51
C GLU A 68 16.43 -24.29 5.41
N LEU A 69 17.52 -24.08 4.67
CA LEU A 69 17.55 -23.16 3.53
C LEU A 69 16.64 -23.64 2.39
N GLN A 70 16.66 -24.93 2.06
CA GLN A 70 15.75 -25.53 1.07
C GLN A 70 14.28 -25.41 1.50
N GLN A 71 14.00 -25.59 2.78
CA GLN A 71 12.65 -25.44 3.31
C GLN A 71 12.17 -23.98 3.22
N LEU A 72 13.06 -23.03 3.53
CA LEU A 72 12.80 -21.59 3.42
C LEU A 72 12.53 -21.18 1.96
N GLU A 73 13.36 -21.64 1.02
CA GLU A 73 13.17 -21.43 -0.42
C GLU A 73 11.81 -21.93 -0.88
N LYS A 74 11.46 -23.18 -0.56
CA LYS A 74 10.16 -23.77 -0.90
C LYS A 74 8.99 -22.96 -0.33
N GLN A 75 9.12 -22.45 0.90
CA GLN A 75 8.09 -21.61 1.52
C GLN A 75 7.92 -20.28 0.77
N LEU A 76 9.02 -19.64 0.37
CA LEU A 76 9.00 -18.39 -0.41
C LEU A 76 8.42 -18.61 -1.81
N GLU A 77 8.82 -19.68 -2.49
CA GLU A 77 8.28 -20.06 -3.80
C GLU A 77 6.76 -20.28 -3.74
N TYR A 78 6.29 -21.01 -2.72
CA TYR A 78 4.86 -21.26 -2.53
C TYR A 78 4.08 -19.96 -2.27
N ALA A 79 4.59 -19.08 -1.40
CA ALA A 79 3.97 -17.79 -1.12
C ALA A 79 3.94 -16.89 -2.37
N LEU A 80 5.04 -16.85 -3.13
CA LEU A 80 5.13 -16.09 -4.38
C LEU A 80 4.17 -16.62 -5.45
N SER A 81 4.06 -17.94 -5.58
CA SER A 81 3.12 -18.58 -6.50
C SER A 81 1.68 -18.21 -6.16
N GLN A 82 1.28 -18.29 -4.89
CA GLN A 82 -0.04 -17.86 -4.44
C GLN A 82 -0.31 -16.37 -4.69
N ALA A 83 0.68 -15.51 -4.42
CA ALA A 83 0.55 -14.07 -4.67
C ALA A 83 0.32 -13.78 -6.16
N ARG A 84 1.09 -14.44 -7.04
CA ARG A 84 0.92 -14.34 -8.50
C ARG A 84 -0.44 -14.86 -8.94
N GLN A 85 -0.86 -16.02 -8.45
CA GLN A 85 -2.17 -16.59 -8.77
C GLN A 85 -3.30 -15.65 -8.36
N ARG A 86 -3.25 -15.09 -7.14
CA ARG A 86 -4.24 -14.12 -6.65
C ARG A 86 -4.26 -12.87 -7.53
N LYS A 87 -3.09 -12.32 -7.89
CA LYS A 87 -2.98 -11.15 -8.78
C LYS A 87 -3.61 -11.44 -10.14
N THR A 88 -3.28 -12.56 -10.77
CA THR A 88 -3.86 -12.94 -12.06
C THR A 88 -5.37 -13.13 -11.96
N GLN A 89 -5.86 -13.78 -10.90
CA GLN A 89 -7.29 -13.96 -10.67
C GLN A 89 -8.03 -12.61 -10.61
N ILE A 90 -7.53 -11.65 -9.81
CA ILE A 90 -8.12 -10.31 -9.70
C ILE A 90 -8.10 -9.59 -11.06
N MET A 91 -7.00 -9.69 -11.81
CA MET A 91 -6.90 -9.07 -13.14
C MET A 91 -7.91 -9.67 -14.12
N MET A 92 -8.11 -10.98 -14.11
CA MET A 92 -9.11 -11.65 -14.95
C MET A 92 -10.53 -11.21 -14.59
N GLU A 93 -10.85 -11.13 -13.29
CA GLU A 93 -12.14 -10.60 -12.81
C GLU A 93 -12.38 -9.16 -13.29
N GLN A 94 -11.36 -8.30 -13.27
CA GLN A 94 -11.46 -6.93 -13.77
C GLN A 94 -11.70 -6.87 -15.29
N VAL A 95 -11.02 -7.73 -16.06
CA VAL A 95 -11.22 -7.81 -17.51
C VAL A 95 -12.66 -8.24 -17.83
N ASP A 96 -13.19 -9.24 -17.13
CA ASP A 96 -14.55 -9.72 -17.34
C ASP A 96 -15.60 -8.69 -16.93
N GLU A 97 -15.35 -7.95 -15.84
CA GLU A 97 -16.17 -6.82 -15.42
C GLU A 97 -16.26 -5.74 -16.51
N LEU A 98 -15.11 -5.32 -17.05
CA LEU A 98 -15.04 -4.32 -18.11
C LEU A 98 -15.74 -4.78 -19.39
N ARG A 99 -15.53 -6.04 -19.81
CA ARG A 99 -16.22 -6.63 -20.98
C ARG A 99 -17.73 -6.67 -20.81
N ARG A 100 -18.23 -6.85 -19.58
CA ARG A 100 -19.67 -6.81 -19.32
C ARG A 100 -20.21 -5.39 -19.44
N LYS A 101 -19.50 -4.41 -18.87
CA LYS A 101 -19.85 -2.99 -18.98
C LYS A 101 -19.83 -2.52 -20.44
N GLU A 102 -18.81 -2.90 -21.20
CA GLU A 102 -18.71 -2.60 -22.63
C GLU A 102 -19.95 -3.11 -23.39
N ARG A 103 -20.35 -4.37 -23.17
CA ARG A 103 -21.56 -4.94 -23.80
C ARG A 103 -22.83 -4.19 -23.41
N GLN A 104 -22.99 -3.87 -22.12
CA GLN A 104 -24.16 -3.14 -21.61
C GLN A 104 -24.26 -1.73 -22.22
N LEU A 105 -23.15 -1.00 -22.25
CA LEU A 105 -23.08 0.34 -22.84
C LEU A 105 -23.27 0.29 -24.36
N GLY A 106 -22.71 -0.72 -25.03
CA GLY A 106 -22.90 -0.95 -26.46
C GLY A 106 -24.38 -1.16 -26.83
N GLU A 107 -25.09 -1.96 -26.05
CA GLU A 107 -26.53 -2.20 -26.24
C GLU A 107 -27.35 -0.93 -25.96
N LEU A 108 -27.09 -0.20 -24.87
CA LEU A 108 -27.77 1.06 -24.59
C LEU A 108 -27.53 2.11 -25.68
N ASN A 109 -26.29 2.23 -26.15
CA ASN A 109 -25.93 3.16 -27.23
C ASN A 109 -26.65 2.79 -28.53
N LYS A 110 -26.74 1.49 -28.87
CA LYS A 110 -27.52 1.01 -30.02
C LYS A 110 -29.00 1.39 -29.89
N GLN A 111 -29.60 1.22 -28.72
CA GLN A 111 -30.99 1.61 -28.47
C GLN A 111 -31.22 3.11 -28.63
N LEU A 112 -30.31 3.94 -28.11
CA LEU A 112 -30.36 5.39 -28.25
C LEU A 112 -30.23 5.81 -29.72
N LYS A 113 -29.28 5.24 -30.47
CA LYS A 113 -29.12 5.49 -31.90
C LYS A 113 -30.38 5.14 -32.70
N ASN A 114 -31.00 3.99 -32.40
CA ASN A 114 -32.26 3.60 -33.03
C ASN A 114 -33.39 4.58 -32.70
N LYS A 115 -33.46 5.07 -31.45
CA LYS A 115 -34.48 6.04 -31.04
C LYS A 115 -34.29 7.39 -31.71
N VAL A 116 -33.05 7.86 -31.85
CA VAL A 116 -32.73 9.06 -32.61
C VAL A 116 -33.14 8.87 -34.07
N ALA A 117 -32.68 7.80 -34.73
CA ALA A 117 -33.00 7.50 -36.13
C ALA A 117 -34.52 7.49 -36.40
N PHE A 118 -35.30 6.89 -35.50
CA PHE A 118 -36.76 6.88 -35.57
C PHE A 118 -37.37 8.30 -35.51
N LEU A 119 -36.89 9.14 -34.59
CA LEU A 119 -37.35 10.53 -34.47
C LEU A 119 -36.94 11.40 -35.67
N GLU A 120 -35.78 11.14 -36.28
CA GLU A 120 -35.34 11.82 -37.51
C GLU A 120 -36.27 11.48 -38.67
N ALA A 121 -36.69 10.20 -38.77
CA ALA A 121 -37.58 9.71 -39.82
C ALA A 121 -39.02 10.22 -39.67
N GLU A 122 -39.49 10.42 -38.44
CA GLU A 122 -40.82 11.01 -38.15
C GLU A 122 -40.90 12.54 -38.36
N GLY A 123 -39.83 13.17 -38.88
CA GLY A 123 -39.85 14.59 -39.26
C GLY A 123 -39.87 15.57 -38.08
N CYS A 124 -39.56 15.12 -36.86
CA CYS A 124 -39.49 15.98 -35.69
C CYS A 124 -38.15 16.75 -35.69
N SER A 125 -38.07 17.79 -36.52
CA SER A 125 -36.88 18.63 -36.78
C SER A 125 -36.50 19.55 -35.60
N SER A 126 -36.56 19.08 -34.35
CA SER A 126 -36.33 19.90 -33.15
C SER A 126 -34.98 19.69 -32.46
N TYR A 127 -34.22 18.63 -32.75
CA TYR A 127 -32.99 18.29 -32.01
C TYR A 127 -31.68 18.69 -32.72
N LYS A 128 -31.73 19.22 -33.96
CA LYS A 128 -30.51 19.57 -34.72
C LYS A 128 -29.76 20.81 -34.21
N ALA A 129 -30.36 21.64 -33.37
CA ALA A 129 -29.73 22.87 -32.87
C ALA A 129 -28.71 22.65 -31.73
N ALA A 130 -28.73 21.50 -31.04
CA ALA A 130 -27.85 21.25 -29.90
C ALA A 130 -26.55 20.49 -30.26
N GLN A 131 -26.46 19.91 -31.46
CA GLN A 131 -25.35 19.03 -31.85
C GLN A 131 -24.12 19.78 -32.41
N THR A 132 -24.27 21.04 -32.83
CA THR A 132 -23.19 21.85 -33.41
C THR A 132 -22.28 22.56 -32.40
N SER A 133 -22.51 22.40 -31.09
CA SER A 133 -21.81 23.18 -30.04
C SER A 133 -20.57 22.51 -29.42
N TRP A 134 -20.14 21.34 -29.89
CA TRP A 134 -18.94 20.66 -29.38
C TRP A 134 -17.80 20.71 -30.41
N THR A 135 -17.29 21.91 -30.68
CA THR A 135 -15.96 22.09 -31.28
C THR A 135 -15.10 22.87 -30.27
N PRO A 136 -13.94 22.36 -29.83
CA PRO A 136 -13.01 23.17 -29.06
C PRO A 136 -12.37 24.16 -30.04
N ASP A 137 -12.86 25.39 -30.04
CA ASP A 137 -12.30 26.47 -30.83
C ASP A 137 -10.94 26.87 -30.25
N ALA A 138 -9.89 26.64 -31.03
CA ALA A 138 -8.54 27.10 -30.73
C ALA A 138 -7.82 27.39 -32.04
N THR A 139 -8.07 28.56 -32.64
CA THR A 139 -7.02 29.38 -33.27
C THR A 139 -7.49 30.82 -33.47
N VAL A 140 -6.79 31.74 -32.81
CA VAL A 140 -6.82 33.18 -33.05
C VAL A 140 -6.21 33.49 -34.42
N SER A 141 -6.87 34.30 -35.26
CA SER A 141 -6.24 35.43 -36.00
C SER A 141 -7.16 36.15 -37.01
N VAL A 142 -7.27 37.46 -36.80
CA VAL A 142 -7.09 38.59 -37.75
C VAL A 142 -7.40 38.37 -39.25
N VAL A 143 -8.43 39.09 -39.73
CA VAL A 143 -8.63 39.81 -41.03
C VAL A 143 -7.92 39.25 -42.30
N ASN A 144 -8.66 38.75 -43.30
CA ASN A 144 -9.02 39.47 -44.55
C ASN A 144 -9.60 38.56 -45.68
N ASP A 145 -10.54 39.13 -46.46
CA ASP A 145 -10.98 38.92 -47.85
C ASP A 145 -10.98 37.55 -48.61
N ARG A 146 -12.21 37.18 -49.05
CA ARG A 146 -12.67 36.81 -50.41
C ARG A 146 -11.90 35.76 -51.27
N ALA A 147 -12.54 34.59 -51.50
CA ALA A 147 -12.99 34.06 -52.81
C ALA A 147 -13.02 32.51 -52.92
N LEU A 148 -14.20 31.99 -53.32
CA LEU A 148 -14.50 30.89 -54.27
C LEU A 148 -13.89 29.47 -54.14
N SER A 149 -14.82 28.49 -54.25
CA SER A 149 -14.74 27.21 -55.01
C SER A 149 -14.73 25.88 -54.22
N VAL A 150 -15.74 25.04 -54.53
CA VAL A 150 -15.84 23.58 -54.33
C VAL A 150 -15.23 22.93 -55.62
N PRO A 151 -14.60 21.72 -55.68
CA PRO A 151 -15.01 20.45 -55.05
C PRO A 151 -13.92 19.43 -54.61
N ASN A 152 -14.36 18.42 -53.83
CA ASN A 152 -13.96 17.01 -53.88
C ASN A 152 -12.47 16.61 -53.81
N ALA A 153 -12.06 15.93 -52.73
CA ALA A 153 -11.28 14.68 -52.78
C ALA A 153 -11.01 14.16 -51.35
N HIS A 154 -11.30 12.88 -51.10
CA HIS A 154 -10.64 12.15 -50.02
C HIS A 154 -9.17 11.93 -50.40
N PRO A 155 -8.26 12.03 -49.43
CA PRO A 155 -7.32 10.93 -49.25
C PRO A 155 -7.26 10.46 -47.80
N LYS A 156 -7.20 9.14 -47.65
CA LYS A 156 -6.82 8.44 -46.41
C LYS A 156 -5.43 8.90 -45.98
N ALA A 157 -5.27 9.28 -44.72
CA ALA A 157 -3.99 9.24 -44.03
C ALA A 157 -4.23 8.78 -42.60
N ALA A 158 -3.40 7.82 -42.19
CA ALA A 158 -3.33 7.28 -40.85
C ALA A 158 -3.22 8.44 -39.84
N MET A 159 -4.04 8.39 -38.78
CA MET A 159 -3.76 9.17 -37.58
C MET A 159 -3.25 8.20 -36.54
N ASP A 160 -1.93 8.24 -36.39
CA ASP A 160 -1.19 7.73 -35.27
C ASP A 160 -1.87 8.19 -33.96
N CYS A 161 -2.19 7.22 -33.10
CA CYS A 161 -2.65 7.51 -31.76
C CYS A 161 -1.50 8.19 -30.99
N GLU A 162 -1.64 9.48 -30.70
CA GLU A 162 -0.80 10.23 -29.76
C GLU A 162 -0.76 9.56 -28.37
N PRO A 163 0.34 9.69 -27.61
CA PRO A 163 0.66 8.76 -26.54
C PRO A 163 -0.23 8.96 -25.33
N THR A 164 -0.64 7.82 -24.76
CA THR A 164 -1.26 7.73 -23.44
C THR A 164 -0.44 8.51 -22.42
N LEU A 165 -1.10 9.44 -21.71
CA LEU A 165 -0.53 10.15 -20.56
C LEU A 165 0.18 9.16 -19.64
N GLN A 166 1.52 9.22 -19.59
CA GLN A 166 2.31 8.59 -18.55
C GLN A 166 1.98 9.26 -17.22
N ILE A 167 1.04 8.68 -16.48
CA ILE A 167 0.89 8.97 -15.06
C ILE A 167 2.08 8.31 -14.39
N GLY A 168 3.14 9.09 -14.19
CA GLY A 168 4.41 8.63 -13.64
C GLY A 168 4.20 7.96 -12.29
N CYS A 169 4.59 6.68 -12.18
CA CYS A 169 5.05 6.15 -10.91
C CYS A 169 6.38 6.83 -10.61
N GLN A 170 6.46 7.58 -9.51
CA GLN A 170 7.71 8.19 -9.05
C GLN A 170 8.79 7.10 -8.96
N GLN A 171 9.82 7.22 -9.78
CA GLN A 171 11.07 6.53 -9.62
C GLN A 171 11.68 7.03 -8.31
N PHE A 172 11.71 6.16 -7.30
CA PHE A 172 12.46 6.39 -6.08
C PHE A 172 13.95 6.38 -6.45
N ALA A 173 14.50 7.57 -6.72
CA ALA A 173 15.93 7.77 -6.84
C ALA A 173 16.53 7.70 -5.43
N ALA A 174 17.30 6.64 -5.17
CA ALA A 174 18.18 6.62 -4.01
C ALA A 174 19.22 7.74 -4.17
N PRO A 175 19.43 8.62 -3.18
CA PRO A 175 20.58 9.51 -3.22
C PRO A 175 21.81 8.71 -2.79
N GLU A 176 22.73 8.66 -3.73
CA GLU A 176 24.10 8.20 -3.64
C GLU A 176 24.86 8.86 -2.47
N ALA A 177 25.74 8.05 -1.87
CA ALA A 177 26.72 8.33 -0.84
C ALA A 177 27.07 9.81 -0.56
N ALA A 178 26.64 10.31 0.61
CA ALA A 178 27.38 11.33 1.34
C ALA A 178 28.20 10.64 2.44
N ALA A 179 29.51 10.70 2.31
CA ALA A 179 30.47 10.16 3.26
C ALA A 179 30.60 11.05 4.52
N MET A 180 30.81 10.38 5.67
CA MET A 180 31.48 10.82 6.93
C MET A 180 30.64 11.58 8.00
N PRO A 181 30.98 11.51 9.31
CA PRO A 181 31.85 10.58 10.05
C PRO A 181 31.16 9.89 11.27
N ARG A 182 31.85 8.89 11.84
CA ARG A 182 31.52 8.23 13.12
C ARG A 182 31.84 9.12 14.32
N SER A 183 30.89 9.26 15.24
CA SER A 183 31.03 9.46 16.71
C SER A 183 29.58 9.53 17.25
N GLY A 184 29.10 8.77 18.23
CA GLY A 184 29.57 8.63 19.61
C GLY A 184 28.49 9.22 20.54
N THR A 185 27.88 8.35 21.37
CA THR A 185 27.11 8.62 22.61
C THR A 185 25.75 9.37 22.57
N ASP A 186 24.75 8.64 23.08
CA ASP A 186 23.78 9.01 24.13
C ASP A 186 22.29 9.08 23.77
N GLY A 187 21.49 8.69 24.77
CA GLY A 187 20.14 8.16 24.66
C GLY A 187 19.01 9.11 24.25
N GLY A 188 17.87 8.51 23.95
CA GLY A 188 16.62 9.23 23.68
C GLY A 188 15.68 8.37 22.83
N GLY A 189 14.72 7.71 23.49
CA GLY A 189 13.75 6.88 22.81
C GLY A 189 12.87 7.69 21.86
N ASN A 190 12.67 7.17 20.64
CA ASN A 190 11.52 7.48 19.82
C ASN A 190 11.30 6.35 18.81
N ASN A 191 10.49 5.36 19.18
CA ASN A 191 10.02 4.32 18.25
C ASN A 191 8.86 4.89 17.43
N ASN A 192 9.19 5.47 16.28
CA ASN A 192 8.23 5.88 15.26
C ASN A 192 7.88 4.69 14.35
N PHE A 193 7.09 3.73 14.84
CA PHE A 193 6.72 2.54 14.08
C PHE A 193 5.23 2.20 14.22
N MET A 194 4.35 3.00 13.60
CA MET A 194 2.98 2.58 13.22
C MET A 194 2.22 3.66 12.41
N LEU A 195 2.71 4.04 11.22
CA LEU A 195 1.93 4.91 10.30
C LEU A 195 1.64 4.25 8.93
N GLY A 196 2.03 2.99 8.73
CA GLY A 196 1.98 2.33 7.42
C GLY A 196 0.87 1.31 7.20
N TRP A 197 0.01 1.04 8.19
CA TRP A 197 -1.04 0.02 8.09
C TRP A 197 -2.38 0.62 8.47
N SER A 198 -3.05 1.19 7.49
CA SER A 198 -4.50 1.37 7.50
C SER A 198 -5.00 0.97 6.12
N LEU A 199 -5.84 -0.07 6.11
CA LEU A 199 -6.64 -0.49 4.97
C LEU A 199 -8.04 0.13 5.14
#